data_AF-A0A5F1ZVF3-F1
#
_entry.id   AF-A0A5F1ZVF3-F1
#
_cell.length_a   1.000
_cell.length_b   1.000
_cell.length_c   1.000
_cell.angle_alpha   90.00
_cell.angle_beta   90.00
_cell.angle_gamma   90.00
#
_symmetry.space_group_name_H-M   'P 1'
#
loop_
_entity.id
_entity.type
_entity.pdbx_description
1 polymer ?
#
loop_
_entity_poly.entity_id
_entity_poly.type
_entity_poly.pdbx_seq_one_letter_code
_entity_poly.pdbx_strand_id
1 'polypeptide(L)' 'MELQTEDEFESHQSQRKLALATMDELTQTKLDLLDAGKEVPKFLNYAISYLNRKYLTEEKVISDLIVRRDSSN' A
#
# COMPACT_ATOMS: atom_id res chain seq x y z
N MET A 1 -24.88 10.52 0.25
CA MET A 1 -23.70 10.65 1.13
C MET A 1 -23.07 9.29 1.36
N GLU A 2 -23.84 8.26 1.76
CA GLU A 2 -23.33 6.89 1.97
C GLU A 2 -22.60 6.27 0.76
N LEU A 3 -23.17 6.37 -0.46
CA LEU A 3 -22.54 5.85 -1.68
C LEU A 3 -21.17 6.49 -1.99
N GLN A 4 -20.99 7.78 -1.69
CA GLN A 4 -19.70 8.46 -1.88
C GLN A 4 -18.63 7.96 -0.91
N THR A 5 -19.01 7.71 0.36
CA THR A 5 -18.12 7.13 1.36
C THR A 5 -17.77 5.66 1.08
N GLU A 6 -18.68 4.90 0.48
CA GLU A 6 -18.42 3.51 0.08
C GLU A 6 -17.45 3.45 -1.11
N ASP A 7 -17.65 4.31 -2.12
CA ASP A 7 -16.72 4.44 -3.25
C ASP A 7 -15.32 4.91 -2.81
N GLU A 8 -15.24 5.86 -1.87
CA GLU A 8 -13.97 6.31 -1.28
C GLU A 8 -13.29 5.17 -0.50
N PHE A 9 -14.04 4.42 0.31
CA PHE A 9 -13.52 3.29 1.07
C PHE A 9 -12.92 2.22 0.14
N GLU A 10 -13.64 1.81 -0.90
CA GLU A 10 -13.17 0.80 -1.86
C GLU A 10 -11.95 1.27 -2.66
N SER A 11 -11.85 2.58 -2.95
CA SER A 11 -10.67 3.17 -3.57
C SER A 11 -9.44 3.05 -2.67
N HIS A 12 -9.55 3.41 -1.38
CA HIS A 12 -8.46 3.28 -0.42
C HIS A 12 -8.06 1.81 -0.19
N GLN A 13 -9.04 0.90 -0.13
CA GLN A 13 -8.81 -0.55 -0.08
C GLN A 13 -8.00 -1.06 -1.27
N SER A 14 -8.36 -0.61 -2.48
CA SER A 14 -7.69 -0.98 -3.72
C SER A 14 -6.25 -0.48 -3.75
N GLN A 15 -6.03 0.78 -3.35
CA GLN A 15 -4.70 1.38 -3.26
C GLN A 15 -3.80 0.66 -2.24
N ARG A 16 -4.36 0.29 -1.08
CA ARG A 16 -3.66 -0.50 -0.06
C ARG A 16 -3.19 -1.84 -0.62
N LYS A 17 -4.11 -2.60 -1.24
CA LYS A 17 -3.82 -3.92 -1.82
C LYS A 17 -2.74 -3.83 -2.90
N LEU A 18 -2.85 -2.84 -3.79
CA LEU A 18 -1.87 -2.60 -4.83
C LEU A 18 -0.49 -2.28 -4.24
N ALA A 19 -0.42 -1.40 -3.24
CA ALA A 19 0.85 -1.04 -2.61
C ALA A 19 1.55 -2.26 -1.99
N LEU A 20 0.80 -3.13 -1.31
CA LEU A 20 1.34 -4.35 -0.71
C LEU A 20 1.84 -5.33 -1.78
N ALA A 21 1.04 -5.61 -2.80
CA ALA A 21 1.43 -6.53 -3.87
C ALA A 21 2.69 -6.05 -4.62
N THR A 22 2.75 -4.75 -4.95
CA THR A 22 3.94 -4.17 -5.60
C THR A 22 5.17 -4.19 -4.68
N MET A 23 5.01 -3.99 -3.37
CA MET A 23 6.13 -4.14 -2.43
C MET A 23 6.71 -5.55 -2.44
N ASP A 24 5.86 -6.57 -2.46
CA ASP A 24 6.28 -7.96 -2.49
C ASP A 24 7.06 -8.27 -3.78
N GLU A 25 6.55 -7.83 -4.94
CA GLU A 25 7.23 -8.00 -6.23
C GLU A 25 8.61 -7.31 -6.27
N LEU A 26 8.72 -6.08 -5.77
CA LEU A 26 9.98 -5.34 -5.73
C LEU A 26 10.97 -5.95 -4.74
N THR A 27 10.47 -6.48 -3.62
CA THR A 27 11.28 -7.19 -2.63
C THR A 27 11.82 -8.49 -3.23
N GLN A 28 10.99 -9.26 -3.92
CA GLN A 28 11.42 -10.47 -4.61
C GLN A 28 12.47 -10.15 -5.68
N THR A 29 12.21 -9.14 -6.53
CA THR A 29 13.17 -8.69 -7.55
C THR A 29 14.51 -8.30 -6.93
N LYS A 30 14.48 -7.62 -5.77
CA LYS A 30 15.69 -7.25 -5.04
C LYS A 30 16.46 -8.49 -4.54
N LEU A 31 15.76 -9.50 -4.02
CA LEU A 31 16.38 -10.75 -3.57
C LEU A 31 16.99 -11.50 -4.75
N ASP A 32 16.28 -11.62 -5.87
CA ASP A 32 16.78 -12.29 -7.09
C ASP A 32 18.07 -11.63 -7.62
N LEU A 33 18.17 -10.30 -7.53
CA LEU A 33 19.39 -9.57 -7.91
C LEU A 33 20.56 -9.88 -6.97
N LEU A 34 20.30 -9.94 -5.66
CA LEU A 34 21.32 -10.29 -4.65
C LEU A 34 21.81 -11.73 -4.85
N ASP A 35 20.90 -12.67 -5.07
CA ASP A 35 21.21 -14.08 -5.31
C ASP A 35 22.00 -14.27 -6.61
N ALA A 36 21.73 -13.44 -7.63
CA ALA A 36 22.49 -13.40 -8.87
C ALA A 36 23.85 -12.67 -8.74
N GLY A 37 24.22 -12.15 -7.57
CA GLY A 37 25.44 -11.37 -7.35
C GLY A 37 25.45 -10.03 -8.10
N LYS A 38 24.28 -9.49 -8.45
CA LYS A 38 24.12 -8.23 -9.18
C LYS A 38 23.96 -7.05 -8.23
N GLU A 39 24.35 -5.87 -8.71
CA GLU A 39 24.08 -4.63 -7.99
C GLU A 39 22.57 -4.39 -7.89
N VAL A 40 22.08 -4.08 -6.68
CA VAL A 40 20.68 -3.70 -6.46
C VAL A 40 20.49 -2.22 -6.81
N PRO A 41 19.65 -1.88 -7.80
CA PRO A 41 19.38 -0.49 -8.14
C PRO A 41 18.81 0.29 -6.94
N LYS A 42 19.34 1.49 -6.68
CA LYS A 42 18.89 2.36 -5.58
C LYS A 42 17.38 2.64 -5.62
N PHE A 43 16.81 2.73 -6.83
CA PHE A 43 15.39 3.00 -7.00
C PHE A 43 14.51 1.93 -6.36
N LEU A 44 14.93 0.65 -6.30
CA LEU A 44 14.14 -0.42 -5.66
C LEU A 44 13.92 -0.12 -4.18
N ASN A 45 14.97 0.30 -3.47
CA ASN A 45 14.85 0.66 -2.05
C ASN A 45 13.96 1.89 -1.86
N TYR A 46 14.04 2.88 -2.76
CA TYR A 46 13.19 4.06 -2.69
C TYR A 46 11.73 3.74 -2.98
N ALA A 47 11.46 2.89 -3.98
CA ALA A 47 10.12 2.43 -4.33
C ALA A 47 9.48 1.64 -3.19
N ILE A 48 10.19 0.66 -2.62
CA ILE A 48 9.72 -0.10 -1.45
C ILE A 48 9.42 0.83 -0.28
N SER A 49 10.31 1.78 0.01
CA SER A 49 10.12 2.74 1.10
C SER A 49 8.91 3.66 0.87
N TYR A 50 8.69 4.09 -0.37
CA TYR A 50 7.54 4.91 -0.74
C TYR A 50 6.23 4.11 -0.59
N LEU A 51 6.19 2.89 -1.13
CA LEU A 51 5.01 2.04 -1.06
C LEU A 51 4.67 1.66 0.38
N ASN A 52 5.66 1.43 1.25
CA ASN A 52 5.42 1.18 2.68
C ASN A 52 4.75 2.39 3.35
N ARG A 53 5.20 3.61 3.05
CA ARG A 53 4.53 4.83 3.55
C ARG A 53 3.11 4.98 3.00
N LYS A 54 2.90 4.66 1.72
CA LYS A 54 1.58 4.68 1.09
C LYS A 54 0.66 3.66 1.77
N TYR A 55 1.08 2.42 1.93
CA TYR A 55 0.34 1.37 2.64
C TYR A 55 -0.12 1.81 4.04
N LEU A 56 0.80 2.34 4.86
CA LEU A 56 0.47 2.81 6.21
C LEU A 56 -0.51 4.00 6.20
N THR A 57 -0.43 4.85 5.18
CA THR A 57 -1.35 5.97 5.01
C THR A 57 -2.76 5.44 4.67
N GLU A 58 -2.87 4.50 3.73
CA GLU A 58 -4.14 3.90 3.37
C GLU A 58 -4.77 3.12 4.54
N GLU A 59 -3.97 2.35 5.31
CA GLU A 59 -4.41 1.68 6.53
C GLU A 59 -5.05 2.63 7.54
N LYS A 60 -4.41 3.79 7.76
CA LYS A 60 -4.95 4.81 8.65
C LYS A 60 -6.25 5.39 8.13
N VAL A 61 -6.31 5.76 6.85
CA VAL A 61 -7.53 6.34 6.24
C VAL A 61 -8.69 5.36 6.29
N ILE A 62 -8.45 4.09 5.95
CA ILE A 62 -9.44 3.01 6.05
C ILE A 62 -9.95 2.87 7.49
N SER A 63 -9.04 2.87 8.46
CA SER A 63 -9.41 2.78 9.88
C SER A 63 -10.28 3.97 10.32
N ASP A 64 -9.92 5.19 9.91
CA ASP A 64 -10.68 6.40 10.21
C ASP A 64 -12.09 6.35 9.57
N LEU A 65 -12.21 5.81 8.35
CA LEU A 65 -13.50 5.63 7.67
C LEU A 65 -14.40 4.61 8.39
N ILE A 66 -13.84 3.51 8.89
CA ILE A 66 -14.59 2.49 9.66
C ILE A 66 -15.13 3.13 10.95
N VAL A 67 -14.30 3.82 11.72
CA VAL A 67 -14.71 4.46 12.98
C VAL A 67 -15.82 5.50 12.75
N ARG A 68 -15.74 6.27 11.67
CA ARG A 68 -16.79 7.25 11.32
C ARG A 68 -18.11 6.58 10.96
N ARG A 69 -18.08 5.45 10.24
CA ARG A 69 -19.27 4.67 9.91
C ARG A 69 -19.93 4.12 11.18
N ASP A 70 -19.14 3.58 12.10
CA ASP A 70 -19.63 3.04 13.38
C ASP A 70 -20.19 4.13 14.30
N SER A 71 -19.66 5.36 14.22
CA SER A 71 -20.14 6.50 15.02
C SER A 71 -21.39 7.19 14.45
N SER A 72 -21.74 6.90 13.18
CA SER A 72 -22.87 7.51 12.48
C SER A 72 -24.11 6.60 12.43
N ASN A 73 -23.97 5.34 12.83
CA ASN A 73 -25.04 4.36 13.03
C ASN A 73 -25.48 4.32 14.49
#